data_AF-A0AAX4FUM1-F1
#
_entry.id   AF-A0AAX4FUM1-F1
#
_cell.length_a   1.000
_cell.length_b   1.000
_cell.length_c   1.000
_cell.angle_alpha   90.00
_cell.angle_beta   90.00
_cell.angle_gamma   90.00
#
_symmetry.space_group_name_H-M   'P 1'
#
loop_
_entity.id
_entity.type
_entity.pdbx_description
1 polymer ?
#
loop_
_entity_poly.entity_id
_entity_poly.type
_entity_poly.pdbx_seq_one_letter_code
_entity_poly.pdbx_strand_id
1 'polypeptide(L)'
;MKFLYEKDLRPLKYNILTSTKHDAAVRAIARRLGVSDAKLRRLLIQRLDMSLLENIETRWEMGLRYADEGDPLAKELGCELFTRYIPLLDMERMKEIYEETRALARDMPIEEAIARGRERIREAVIS
;
A
#
# COMPACT_ATOMS: atom_id res chain seq x y z
N MET A 1 -8.29 8.56 -38.86
CA MET A 1 -7.76 8.92 -37.52
C MET A 1 -8.91 8.88 -36.54
N LYS A 2 -8.86 8.00 -35.53
CA LYS A 2 -9.93 7.87 -34.53
C LYS A 2 -9.45 8.60 -33.28
N PHE A 3 -9.93 9.82 -33.06
CA PHE A 3 -9.68 10.57 -31.84
C PHE A 3 -10.49 9.93 -30.71
N LEU A 4 -9.92 8.92 -30.07
CA LEU A 4 -10.45 8.43 -28.80
C LEU A 4 -10.07 9.48 -27.76
N TYR A 5 -11.02 10.33 -27.38
CA TYR A 5 -10.87 11.19 -26.21
C TYR A 5 -10.68 10.26 -25.01
N GLU A 6 -9.44 10.09 -24.54
CA GLU A 6 -9.19 9.51 -23.22
C GLU A 6 -9.87 10.44 -22.22
N LYS A 7 -11.00 9.97 -21.67
CA LYS A 7 -11.68 10.69 -20.61
C LYS A 7 -10.74 10.73 -19.41
N ASP A 8 -10.37 11.92 -18.97
CA ASP A 8 -9.61 12.07 -17.74
C ASP A 8 -10.41 11.51 -16.56
N LEU A 9 -9.96 10.37 -16.04
CA LEU A 9 -10.61 9.66 -14.94
C LEU A 9 -10.19 10.21 -13.56
N ARG A 10 -9.23 11.13 -13.48
CA ARG A 10 -8.73 11.65 -12.19
C ARG A 10 -9.84 12.20 -11.29
N PRO A 11 -10.81 13.01 -11.79
CA PRO A 11 -11.92 13.49 -10.96
C PRO A 11 -12.80 12.36 -10.42
N LEU A 12 -13.05 11.33 -11.23
CA LEU A 12 -13.87 10.18 -10.83
C LEU A 12 -13.15 9.34 -9.76
N LYS A 13 -11.86 9.07 -9.95
CA LYS A 13 -11.02 8.39 -8.96
C LYS A 13 -10.98 9.14 -7.64
N TYR A 14 -10.89 10.47 -7.68
CA TYR A 14 -10.92 11.30 -6.49
C TYR A 14 -12.27 11.17 -5.75
N ASN A 15 -13.39 11.26 -6.48
CA ASN A 15 -14.72 11.13 -5.90
C ASN A 15 -14.92 9.78 -5.19
N ILE A 16 -14.45 8.67 -5.80
CA ILE A 16 -14.47 7.35 -5.16
C ILE A 16 -13.73 7.38 -3.83
N LEU A 17 -12.48 7.86 -3.85
CA LEU A 17 -11.63 7.87 -2.65
C LEU A 17 -12.18 8.77 -1.54
N THR A 18 -12.92 9.83 -1.86
CA THR A 18 -13.51 10.74 -0.87
C THR A 18 -14.86 10.29 -0.33
N SER A 19 -15.45 9.21 -0.85
CA SER A 19 -16.66 8.63 -0.30
C SER A 19 -16.37 8.01 1.08
N THR A 20 -17.34 8.02 1.99
CA THR A 20 -17.14 7.81 3.44
C THR A 20 -16.27 6.59 3.78
N LYS A 21 -16.60 5.42 3.23
CA LYS A 21 -15.94 4.15 3.55
C LYS A 21 -14.56 4.05 2.91
N HIS A 22 -14.44 4.45 1.64
CA HIS A 22 -13.17 4.53 0.94
C HIS A 22 -12.22 5.53 1.61
N ASP A 23 -12.73 6.67 2.10
CA ASP A 23 -11.96 7.65 2.86
C ASP A 23 -11.39 7.03 4.14
N ALA A 24 -12.20 6.31 4.89
CA ALA A 24 -11.75 5.63 6.10
C ALA A 24 -10.61 4.63 5.81
N ALA A 25 -10.73 3.85 4.73
CA ALA A 25 -9.69 2.93 4.29
C ALA A 25 -8.41 3.67 3.88
N VAL A 26 -8.52 4.75 3.08
CA VAL A 26 -7.38 5.60 2.69
C VAL A 26 -6.66 6.14 3.92
N ARG A 27 -7.38 6.68 4.91
CA ARG A 27 -6.78 7.19 6.15
C ARG A 27 -6.09 6.09 6.95
N ALA A 28 -6.66 4.88 6.99
CA ALA A 28 -6.04 3.74 7.66
C ALA A 28 -4.72 3.33 6.98
N ILE A 29 -4.72 3.25 5.64
CA ILE A 29 -3.52 2.94 4.85
C ILE A 29 -2.47 4.05 5.04
N ALA A 30 -2.88 5.32 5.00
CA ALA A 30 -1.98 6.46 5.17
C ALA A 30 -1.29 6.44 6.54
N ARG A 31 -2.06 6.17 7.61
CA ARG A 31 -1.51 5.96 8.96
C ARG A 31 -0.57 4.77 9.02
N ARG A 32 -0.91 3.64 8.40
CA ARG A 32 -0.08 2.44 8.37
C ARG A 32 1.28 2.67 7.71
N LEU A 33 1.29 3.51 6.67
CA LEU A 33 2.49 3.89 5.95
C LEU A 33 3.21 5.10 6.56
N GLY A 34 2.59 5.87 7.46
CA GLY A 34 3.15 7.09 8.00
C GLY A 34 3.24 8.24 6.99
N VAL A 35 2.24 8.36 6.10
CA VAL A 35 2.16 9.42 5.08
C VAL A 35 0.86 10.23 5.24
N SER A 36 0.79 11.42 4.62
CA SER A 36 -0.44 12.21 4.66
C SER A 36 -1.54 11.64 3.76
N ASP A 37 -2.81 11.82 4.15
CA ASP A 37 -3.98 11.39 3.37
C ASP A 37 -3.93 11.94 1.94
N ALA A 38 -3.55 13.22 1.78
CA ALA A 38 -3.45 13.87 0.48
C ALA A 38 -2.37 13.24 -0.41
N LYS A 39 -1.20 12.91 0.16
CA LYS A 39 -0.12 12.24 -0.58
C LYS A 39 -0.55 10.84 -1.00
N LEU A 40 -1.17 10.07 -0.10
CA LEU A 40 -1.64 8.73 -0.45
C LEU A 40 -2.72 8.77 -1.54
N ARG A 41 -3.73 9.65 -1.43
CA ARG A 41 -4.75 9.80 -2.49
C ARG A 41 -4.15 10.07 -3.85
N ARG A 42 -3.15 10.96 -3.92
CA ARG A 42 -2.46 11.27 -5.16
C ARG A 42 -1.80 10.02 -5.74
N LEU A 43 -1.09 9.25 -4.92
CA LEU A 43 -0.45 8.00 -5.35
C LEU A 43 -1.49 6.98 -5.84
N LEU A 44 -2.59 6.80 -5.10
CA LEU A 44 -3.67 5.87 -5.47
C LEU A 44 -4.32 6.26 -6.82
N ILE A 45 -4.61 7.55 -7.04
CA ILE A 45 -5.18 8.05 -8.30
C ILE A 45 -4.23 7.80 -9.48
N GLN A 46 -2.92 7.98 -9.25
CA GLN A 46 -1.88 7.82 -10.28
C GLN A 46 -1.59 6.36 -10.61
N ARG A 47 -1.55 5.48 -9.60
CA ARG A 47 -1.05 4.11 -9.74
C ARG A 47 -2.14 3.05 -9.90
N LEU A 48 -3.32 3.25 -9.30
CA LEU A 48 -4.36 2.24 -9.28
C LEU A 48 -5.45 2.55 -10.30
N ASP A 49 -5.97 1.51 -10.97
CA ASP A 49 -7.11 1.63 -11.87
C ASP A 49 -8.46 1.79 -11.13
N MET A 50 -9.54 1.92 -11.88
CA MET A 50 -10.89 2.07 -11.34
C MET A 50 -11.33 0.88 -10.48
N SER A 51 -11.08 -0.35 -10.95
CA SER A 51 -11.50 -1.58 -10.28
C SER A 51 -10.85 -1.73 -8.90
N LEU A 52 -9.56 -1.38 -8.80
CA LEU A 52 -8.84 -1.37 -7.54
C LEU A 52 -9.39 -0.33 -6.56
N LEU A 53 -9.64 0.89 -7.04
CA LEU A 53 -10.09 2.00 -6.22
C LEU A 53 -11.53 1.80 -5.72
N GLU A 54 -12.42 1.30 -6.56
CA GLU A 54 -13.81 0.98 -6.18
C GLU A 54 -13.89 -0.06 -5.06
N ASN A 55 -12.90 -0.97 -5.01
CA ASN A 55 -12.85 -2.06 -4.03
C ASN A 55 -11.83 -1.83 -2.91
N ILE A 56 -11.30 -0.61 -2.74
CA ILE A 56 -10.18 -0.36 -1.82
C ILE A 56 -10.52 -0.69 -0.36
N GLU A 57 -11.75 -0.43 0.08
CA GLU A 57 -12.22 -0.77 1.44
C GLU A 57 -12.16 -2.28 1.67
N THR A 58 -12.87 -3.04 0.83
CA THR A 58 -12.91 -4.52 0.96
C THR A 58 -11.53 -5.12 0.82
N ARG A 59 -10.70 -4.63 -0.11
CA ARG A 59 -9.31 -5.09 -0.29
C ARG A 59 -8.48 -4.85 0.97
N TRP A 60 -8.63 -3.69 1.59
CA TRP A 60 -7.94 -3.36 2.83
C TRP A 60 -8.37 -4.29 3.97
N GLU A 61 -9.68 -4.50 4.15
CA GLU A 61 -10.23 -5.39 5.18
C GLU A 61 -9.78 -6.84 5.00
N MET A 62 -9.83 -7.36 3.77
CA MET A 62 -9.38 -8.72 3.47
C MET A 62 -7.87 -8.85 3.65
N GLY A 63 -7.09 -7.83 3.26
CA GLY A 63 -5.66 -7.80 3.50
C GLY A 63 -5.32 -7.85 4.99
N LEU A 64 -5.98 -7.05 5.82
CA LEU A 64 -5.75 -7.08 7.28
C LEU A 64 -6.07 -8.45 7.91
N ARG A 65 -7.00 -9.21 7.32
CA ARG A 65 -7.43 -10.51 7.85
C ARG A 65 -6.58 -11.68 7.35
N TYR A 66 -6.19 -11.66 6.08
CA TYR A 66 -5.65 -12.84 5.40
C TYR A 66 -4.25 -12.63 4.79
N ALA A 67 -3.74 -11.41 4.72
CA ALA A 67 -2.39 -11.18 4.23
C ALA A 67 -1.36 -11.71 5.23
N ASP A 68 -0.25 -12.23 4.70
CA ASP A 68 0.95 -12.57 5.46
C ASP A 68 0.69 -13.63 6.56
N GLU A 69 -0.28 -14.52 6.34
CA GLU A 69 -0.60 -15.58 7.29
C GLU A 69 0.57 -16.56 7.44
N GLY A 70 0.97 -16.83 8.69
CA GLY A 70 2.07 -17.74 9.01
C GLY A 70 3.46 -17.12 9.09
N ASP A 71 3.64 -15.83 8.75
CA ASP A 71 4.92 -15.11 8.90
C ASP A 71 4.72 -13.79 9.68
N PRO A 72 5.11 -13.75 10.97
CA PRO A 72 4.97 -12.55 11.79
C PRO A 72 5.75 -11.33 11.26
N LEU A 73 6.94 -11.53 10.70
CA LEU A 73 7.73 -10.43 10.16
C LEU A 73 7.09 -9.88 8.89
N ALA A 74 6.66 -10.76 7.99
CA ALA A 74 5.95 -10.35 6.78
C ALA A 74 4.68 -9.57 7.13
N LYS A 75 3.94 -9.99 8.15
CA LYS A 75 2.74 -9.31 8.66
C LYS A 75 3.03 -7.93 9.25
N GLU A 76 4.10 -7.79 10.02
CA GLU A 76 4.53 -6.50 10.59
C GLU A 76 5.00 -5.51 9.51
N LEU A 77 5.48 -6.01 8.37
CA LEU A 77 5.82 -5.21 7.20
C LEU A 77 4.62 -4.97 6.26
N GLY A 78 3.68 -5.92 6.18
CA GLY A 78 2.56 -5.92 5.24
C GLY A 78 2.97 -6.34 3.83
N CYS A 79 3.72 -7.44 3.70
CA CYS A 79 4.32 -7.84 2.42
C CYS A 79 3.25 -8.16 1.38
N GLU A 80 2.34 -9.09 1.66
CA GLU A 80 1.19 -9.39 0.80
C GLU A 80 0.17 -8.24 0.81
N LEU A 81 0.02 -7.55 1.94
CA LEU A 81 -0.89 -6.43 2.06
C LEU A 81 -0.61 -5.34 1.01
N PHE A 82 0.67 -4.97 0.82
CA PHE A 82 1.07 -3.89 -0.08
C PHE A 82 1.49 -4.34 -1.49
N THR A 83 1.56 -5.65 -1.76
CA THR A 83 1.87 -6.17 -3.10
C THR A 83 0.64 -6.78 -3.79
N ARG A 84 -0.27 -7.40 -3.04
CA ARG A 84 -1.43 -8.13 -3.58
C ARG A 84 -2.76 -7.44 -3.33
N TYR A 85 -3.01 -7.06 -2.07
CA TYR A 85 -4.32 -6.49 -1.69
C TYR A 85 -4.43 -5.02 -2.08
N ILE A 86 -3.43 -4.22 -1.69
CA ILE A 86 -3.29 -2.80 -2.01
C ILE A 86 -1.95 -2.64 -2.75
N PRO A 87 -1.90 -2.89 -4.07
CA PRO A 87 -0.64 -3.03 -4.83
C PRO A 87 0.07 -1.69 -5.00
N LEU A 88 0.75 -1.24 -3.94
CA LEU A 88 1.52 0.01 -3.88
C LEU A 88 3.01 -0.21 -4.10
N LEU A 89 3.48 -1.44 -3.87
CA LEU A 89 4.82 -1.93 -4.19
C LEU A 89 4.71 -3.15 -5.09
N ASP A 90 5.72 -3.33 -5.96
CA ASP A 90 5.90 -4.59 -6.67
C ASP A 90 6.49 -5.68 -5.75
N MET A 91 6.35 -6.94 -6.18
CA MET A 91 6.76 -8.10 -5.39
C MET A 91 8.28 -8.22 -5.23
N GLU A 92 9.05 -7.82 -6.25
CA GLU A 92 10.52 -7.94 -6.21
C GLU A 92 11.09 -6.98 -5.18
N ARG A 93 10.66 -5.72 -5.23
CA ARG A 93 11.08 -4.69 -4.29
C ARG A 93 10.64 -4.99 -2.86
N MET A 94 9.42 -5.52 -2.68
CA MET A 94 8.97 -5.95 -1.36
C MET A 94 9.83 -7.11 -0.83
N LYS A 95 10.16 -8.09 -1.68
CA LYS A 95 11.00 -9.23 -1.29
C LYS A 95 12.40 -8.79 -0.87
N GLU A 96 13.00 -7.84 -1.59
CA GLU A 96 14.29 -7.25 -1.20
C GLU A 96 14.21 -6.62 0.19
N ILE A 97 13.21 -5.76 0.45
CA ILE A 97 13.03 -5.11 1.74
C ILE A 97 12.81 -6.16 2.85
N TYR A 98 12.01 -7.19 2.60
CA TYR A 98 11.78 -8.27 3.55
C TYR A 98 13.08 -9.02 3.90
N GLU A 99 13.84 -9.49 2.90
CA GLU A 99 15.07 -10.25 3.15
C GLU A 99 16.13 -9.41 3.86
N GLU A 100 16.26 -8.13 3.49
CA GLU A 100 17.17 -7.22 4.18
C GLU A 100 16.72 -6.96 5.62
N THR A 101 15.42 -6.80 5.88
CA THR A 101 14.89 -6.64 7.24
C THR A 101 15.11 -7.90 8.07
N ARG A 102 14.90 -9.07 7.47
CA ARG A 102 15.13 -10.38 8.10
C ARG A 102 16.59 -10.59 8.43
N ALA A 103 17.51 -10.13 7.58
CA ALA A 103 18.94 -10.16 7.86
C ALA A 103 19.28 -9.24 9.04
N LEU A 104 18.80 -7.99 9.03
CA LEU A 104 19.02 -7.03 10.12
C LEU A 104 18.53 -7.55 11.48
N ALA A 105 17.37 -8.22 11.50
CA ALA A 105 16.81 -8.82 12.71
C ALA A 105 17.70 -9.89 13.37
N ARG A 106 18.74 -10.39 12.69
CA ARG A 106 19.74 -11.30 13.27
C ARG A 106 20.82 -10.55 14.05
N ASP A 107 21.09 -9.31 13.65
CA ASP A 107 22.19 -8.49 14.17
C ASP A 107 21.70 -7.40 15.15
N MET A 108 20.38 -7.19 15.24
CA MET A 108 19.77 -6.15 16.07
C MET A 108 18.39 -6.55 16.62
N PRO A 109 17.84 -5.82 17.61
CA PRO A 109 16.48 -6.05 18.10
C PRO A 109 15.44 -6.03 16.98
N ILE A 110 14.52 -6.99 17.01
CA ILE A 110 13.51 -7.19 15.96
C ILE A 110 12.65 -5.95 15.74
N GLU A 111 12.33 -5.21 16.79
CA GLU A 111 11.54 -3.97 16.73
C GLU A 111 12.26 -2.88 15.94
N GLU A 112 13.59 -2.76 16.10
CA GLU A 112 14.39 -1.79 15.36
C GLU A 112 14.52 -2.19 13.89
N ALA A 113 14.72 -3.48 13.61
CA ALA A 113 14.73 -4.00 12.25
C ALA A 113 13.39 -3.73 11.55
N ILE A 114 12.26 -4.03 12.20
CA ILE A 114 10.90 -3.75 11.68
C ILE A 114 10.71 -2.26 11.43
N ALA A 115 11.15 -1.39 12.35
CA ALA A 115 11.04 0.06 12.17
C ALA A 115 11.78 0.53 10.90
N ARG A 116 13.01 0.04 10.68
CA ARG A 116 13.78 0.32 9.45
C ARG A 116 13.12 -0.25 8.20
N GLY A 117 12.61 -1.47 8.27
CA GLY A 117 11.87 -2.09 7.16
C GLY A 117 10.63 -1.29 6.77
N ARG A 118 9.86 -0.81 7.76
CA ARG A 118 8.69 0.05 7.54
C ARG A 118 9.05 1.40 6.92
N GLU A 119 10.17 1.99 7.33
CA GLU A 119 10.65 3.23 6.71
C GLU A 119 10.95 3.01 5.22
N ARG A 120 11.65 1.92 4.89
CA ARG A 120 11.97 1.59 3.49
C ARG A 120 10.73 1.29 2.65
N ILE A 121 9.72 0.63 3.22
CA ILE A 121 8.43 0.45 2.55
C ILE A 121 7.80 1.82 2.27
N ARG A 122 7.77 2.71 3.27
CA ARG A 122 7.25 4.07 3.08
C ARG A 122 7.98 4.79 1.94
N GLU A 123 9.31 4.81 1.97
CA GLU A 123 10.14 5.44 0.95
C GLU A 123 9.84 4.88 -0.44
N ALA A 124 9.77 3.56 -0.59
CA ALA A 124 9.44 2.90 -1.86
C ALA A 124 8.02 3.18 -2.34
N VAL A 125 7.05 3.36 -1.43
CA VAL A 125 5.69 3.77 -1.81
C VAL A 125 5.67 5.20 -2.34
N ILE A 126 6.42 6.12 -1.73
CA ILE A 126 6.32 7.56 -2.02
C ILE A 126 7.27 8.08 -3.10
N SER A 127 8.31 7.31 -3.45
CA SER A 127 9.20 7.53 -4.58
C SER A 127 8.46 7.38 -5.89
#